data_AF-F5B7X5-F1
#
_entry.id   AF-F5B7X5-F1
#
_cell.length_a   1.000
_cell.length_b   1.000
_cell.length_c   1.000
_cell.angle_alpha   90.00
_cell.angle_beta   90.00
_cell.angle_gamma   90.00
#
_symmetry.space_group_name_H-M   'P 1'
#
loop_
_entity.id
_entity.type
_entity.pdbx_description
1 polymer ?
#
loop_
_entity_poly.entity_id
_entity_poly.type
_entity_poly.pdbx_seq_one_letter_code
_entity_poly.pdbx_strand_id
1 'polypeptide(L)'
;PLMPDSFHIEEKEYSYKEFVFNTSVLTEHGINNLVESFSNQIAGRVAGGRNVPGPILYVAIKSIENSRQMRYQSLNEYRKRFNMKPYTSFEDMTGEKEMAAVLEELYGDVDAVELYAGLLVEKPRHNGIFGETMVEMGAPYSLKGLMGNAICSPEYWKPR
;
A
#
# COMPACT_ATOMS: atom_id res chain seq x y z
N PRO A 1 0.17 3.07 5.05
CA PRO A 1 1.39 2.57 5.73
C PRO A 1 2.67 3.36 5.46
N LEU A 2 2.85 3.91 4.26
CA LEU A 2 4.04 4.71 3.93
C LEU A 2 4.20 5.94 4.83
N MET A 3 3.08 6.54 5.23
CA MET A 3 3.08 7.76 6.03
C MET A 3 3.75 7.55 7.39
N PRO A 4 4.62 8.46 7.85
CA PRO A 4 5.30 8.37 9.13
C PRO A 4 4.37 8.74 10.30
N ASP A 5 4.87 8.69 11.52
CA ASP A 5 4.13 9.16 12.71
C ASP A 5 4.08 10.70 12.79
N SER A 6 5.08 11.37 12.24
CA SER A 6 5.25 12.83 12.17
C SER A 6 6.09 13.20 10.93
N PHE A 7 6.07 14.47 10.52
CA PHE A 7 6.80 14.96 9.35
C PHE A 7 7.99 15.82 9.80
N HIS A 8 9.20 15.39 9.48
CA HIS A 8 10.43 16.11 9.83
C HIS A 8 10.81 17.02 8.67
N ILE A 9 10.89 18.32 8.93
CA ILE A 9 11.25 19.35 7.94
C ILE A 9 12.26 20.28 8.58
N GLU A 10 13.50 20.23 8.10
CA GLU A 10 14.66 20.86 8.76
C GLU A 10 14.72 20.45 10.24
N GLU A 11 14.74 21.43 11.16
CA GLU A 11 14.79 21.22 12.61
C GLU A 11 13.38 21.10 13.25
N LYS A 12 12.31 21.13 12.44
CA LYS A 12 10.92 21.09 12.93
C LYS A 12 10.29 19.72 12.70
N GLU A 13 9.54 19.29 13.70
CA GLU A 13 8.69 18.10 13.63
C GLU A 13 7.22 18.53 13.65
N TYR A 14 6.51 18.17 12.58
CA TYR A 14 5.09 18.46 12.43
C TYR A 14 4.25 17.21 12.73
N SER A 15 3.26 17.34 13.61
CA SER A 15 2.21 16.33 13.74
C SER A 15 1.28 16.35 12.53
N TYR A 16 0.44 15.30 12.39
CA TYR A 16 -0.60 15.28 11.34
C TYR A 16 -1.54 16.49 11.40
N LYS A 17 -1.89 16.98 12.59
CA LYS A 17 -2.80 18.12 12.74
C LYS A 17 -2.15 19.43 12.27
N GLU A 18 -0.84 19.54 12.42
CA GLU A 18 -0.08 20.73 12.04
C GLU A 18 0.34 20.70 10.57
N PHE A 19 0.47 19.51 9.98
CA PHE A 19 0.89 19.33 8.59
C PHE A 19 -0.29 19.33 7.61
N VAL A 20 -1.36 18.60 7.93
CA VAL A 20 -2.50 18.44 7.02
C VAL A 20 -3.28 19.75 6.90
N PHE A 21 -3.54 20.18 5.66
CA PHE A 21 -4.15 21.48 5.31
C PHE A 21 -3.35 22.71 5.73
N ASN A 22 -2.08 22.56 6.10
CA ASN A 22 -1.22 23.70 6.37
C ASN A 22 -0.68 24.30 5.07
N THR A 23 -1.23 25.46 4.71
CA THR A 23 -0.87 26.17 3.47
C THR A 23 0.43 26.96 3.59
N SER A 24 0.99 27.15 4.79
CA SER A 24 2.20 27.95 4.99
C SER A 24 3.50 27.16 4.99
N VAL A 25 3.47 25.85 5.30
CA VAL A 25 4.67 24.98 5.34
C VAL A 25 5.52 25.11 4.08
N LEU A 26 4.89 25.08 2.90
CA LEU A 26 5.60 25.23 1.63
C LEU A 26 6.24 26.60 1.47
N THR A 27 5.54 27.67 1.83
CA THR A 27 6.05 29.04 1.69
C THR A 27 7.09 29.40 2.75
N GLU A 28 7.03 28.77 3.92
CA GLU A 28 7.97 28.99 5.03
C GLU A 28 9.31 28.28 4.80
N HIS A 29 9.27 27.00 4.43
CA HIS A 29 10.48 26.19 4.24
C HIS A 29 11.04 26.26 2.82
N GLY A 30 10.20 26.59 1.83
CA GLY A 30 10.57 26.53 0.43
C GLY A 30 10.69 25.10 -0.11
N ILE A 31 10.73 24.98 -1.44
CA ILE A 31 10.72 23.67 -2.12
C ILE A 31 11.99 22.88 -1.84
N ASN A 32 13.16 23.53 -1.85
CA ASN A 32 14.45 22.84 -1.71
C ASN A 32 14.55 22.10 -0.37
N ASN A 33 14.21 22.76 0.73
CA ASN A 33 14.35 22.20 2.07
C ASN A 33 13.31 21.10 2.33
N LEU A 34 12.10 21.22 1.74
CA LEU A 34 11.12 20.14 1.75
C LEU A 34 11.61 18.90 1.00
N VAL A 35 12.17 19.08 -0.21
CA VAL A 35 12.71 17.97 -1.00
C VAL A 35 13.83 17.29 -0.23
N GLU A 36 14.77 18.04 0.34
CA GLU A 36 15.87 17.49 1.14
C GLU A 36 15.34 16.72 2.35
N SER A 37 14.42 17.32 3.12
CA SER A 37 13.88 16.70 4.33
C SER A 37 13.10 15.42 4.03
N PHE A 38 12.20 15.44 3.03
CA PHE A 38 11.44 14.26 2.63
C PHE A 38 12.28 13.19 1.94
N SER A 39 13.41 13.55 1.33
CA SER A 39 14.35 12.55 0.77
C SER A 39 15.13 11.81 1.86
N ASN A 40 15.35 12.46 3.00
CA ASN A 40 16.07 11.89 4.13
C ASN A 40 15.16 11.14 5.12
N GLN A 41 13.87 11.48 5.18
CA GLN A 41 12.92 10.79 6.07
C GLN A 41 12.45 9.46 5.47
N ILE A 42 12.71 8.35 6.17
CA ILE A 42 12.32 7.01 5.74
C ILE A 42 10.79 6.82 5.86
N ALA A 43 10.19 6.23 4.82
CA ALA A 43 8.79 5.85 4.81
C ALA A 43 8.52 4.50 5.49
N GLY A 44 7.29 4.28 5.95
CA GLY A 44 6.87 3.02 6.57
C GLY A 44 6.74 1.87 5.56
N ARG A 45 6.97 0.62 6.02
CA ARG A 45 6.75 -0.58 5.20
C ARG A 45 5.25 -0.78 4.91
N VAL A 46 4.90 -1.31 3.74
CA VAL A 46 3.49 -1.49 3.35
C VAL A 46 2.92 -2.84 3.73
N ALA A 47 3.63 -3.93 3.43
CA ALA A 47 3.23 -5.27 3.80
C ALA A 47 3.71 -5.67 5.21
N GLY A 48 3.22 -6.80 5.70
CA GLY A 48 3.56 -7.37 7.01
C GLY A 48 2.69 -6.88 8.18
N GLY A 49 1.59 -6.17 7.89
CA GLY A 49 0.58 -5.80 8.87
C GLY A 49 1.00 -4.71 9.86
N ARG A 50 0.03 -4.29 10.69
CA ARG A 50 0.21 -3.43 11.88
C ARG A 50 1.01 -2.13 11.66
N ASN A 51 0.98 -1.55 10.46
CA ASN A 51 1.78 -0.35 10.12
C ASN A 51 0.96 0.78 9.46
N VAL A 52 -0.35 0.85 9.71
CA VAL A 52 -1.17 2.01 9.30
C VAL A 52 -1.23 2.98 10.48
N PRO A 53 -0.76 4.23 10.33
CA PRO A 53 -0.74 5.18 11.44
C PRO A 53 -2.17 5.59 11.84
N GLY A 54 -2.36 5.74 13.15
CA GLY A 54 -3.66 6.01 13.77
C GLY A 54 -4.45 7.17 13.13
N PRO A 55 -3.83 8.34 12.84
CA PRO A 55 -4.51 9.48 12.23
C PRO A 55 -5.20 9.21 10.88
N ILE A 56 -4.75 8.19 10.14
CA ILE A 56 -5.30 7.82 8.82
C ILE A 56 -5.89 6.41 8.79
N LEU A 57 -5.99 5.73 9.94
CA LEU A 57 -6.53 4.38 10.02
C LEU A 57 -7.96 4.29 9.47
N TYR A 58 -8.74 5.36 9.61
CA TYR A 58 -10.10 5.44 9.06
C TYR A 58 -10.12 5.23 7.53
N VAL A 59 -9.07 5.60 6.80
CA VAL A 59 -8.97 5.40 5.34
C VAL A 59 -8.85 3.91 5.01
N ALA A 60 -8.08 3.16 5.80
CA ALA A 60 -7.96 1.71 5.65
C ALA A 60 -9.29 1.01 5.94
N ILE A 61 -10.01 1.46 6.99
CA ILE A 61 -11.36 0.96 7.31
C ILE A 61 -12.32 1.21 6.13
N LYS A 62 -12.34 2.43 5.59
CA LYS A 62 -13.18 2.77 4.43
C LYS A 62 -12.80 1.99 3.17
N SER A 63 -11.52 1.66 3.00
CA SER A 63 -11.06 0.82 1.88
C SER A 63 -11.68 -0.57 1.95
N ILE A 64 -11.73 -1.19 3.15
CA ILE A 64 -12.38 -2.48 3.37
C ILE A 64 -13.89 -2.39 3.14
N GLU A 65 -14.56 -1.39 3.72
CA GLU A 65 -16.00 -1.18 3.53
C GLU A 65 -16.36 -1.03 2.05
N ASN A 66 -15.58 -0.25 1.30
CA ASN A 66 -15.79 -0.04 -0.13
C ASN A 66 -15.54 -1.32 -0.94
N SER A 67 -14.50 -2.10 -0.61
CA SER A 67 -14.27 -3.41 -1.24
C SER A 67 -15.47 -4.35 -1.09
N ARG A 68 -16.11 -4.36 0.08
CA ARG A 68 -17.33 -5.14 0.34
C ARG A 68 -18.53 -4.61 -0.45
N GLN A 69 -18.72 -3.29 -0.53
CA GLN A 69 -19.78 -2.68 -1.34
C GLN A 69 -19.63 -3.01 -2.84
N MET A 70 -18.40 -2.98 -3.35
CA MET A 70 -18.09 -3.35 -4.73
C MET A 70 -18.10 -4.87 -4.96
N ARG A 71 -18.34 -5.67 -3.91
CA ARG A 71 -18.41 -7.14 -3.95
C ARG A 71 -17.16 -7.76 -4.58
N TYR A 72 -15.98 -7.28 -4.17
CA TYR A 72 -14.72 -7.87 -4.62
C TYR A 72 -14.65 -9.34 -4.19
N GLN A 73 -14.04 -10.17 -5.05
CA GLN A 73 -13.76 -11.56 -4.71
C GLN A 73 -12.64 -11.64 -3.67
N SER A 74 -12.44 -12.84 -3.12
CA SER A 74 -11.40 -13.06 -2.12
C SER A 74 -9.99 -12.92 -2.69
N LEU A 75 -9.02 -12.75 -1.81
CA LEU A 75 -7.60 -12.69 -2.12
C LEU A 75 -7.17 -13.86 -3.02
N ASN A 76 -7.59 -15.08 -2.68
CA ASN A 76 -7.19 -16.28 -3.43
C ASN A 76 -7.77 -16.32 -4.84
N GLU A 77 -8.97 -15.77 -5.09
CA GLU A 77 -9.50 -15.62 -6.44
C GLU A 77 -8.69 -14.62 -7.27
N TYR A 78 -8.25 -13.52 -6.66
CA TYR A 78 -7.32 -12.60 -7.32
C TYR A 78 -5.94 -13.25 -7.55
N ARG A 79 -5.41 -14.03 -6.60
CA ARG A 79 -4.16 -14.75 -6.79
C ARG A 79 -4.24 -15.70 -8.00
N LYS A 80 -5.31 -16.50 -8.10
CA LYS A 80 -5.58 -17.37 -9.26
C LYS A 80 -5.66 -16.55 -10.56
N ARG A 81 -6.38 -15.43 -10.54
CA ARG A 81 -6.54 -14.54 -11.71
C ARG A 81 -5.22 -13.98 -12.25
N PHE A 82 -4.23 -13.82 -11.38
CA PHE A 82 -2.89 -13.34 -11.71
C PHE A 82 -1.84 -14.46 -11.73
N ASN A 83 -2.26 -15.71 -11.94
CA ASN A 83 -1.40 -16.89 -12.08
C ASN A 83 -0.52 -17.21 -10.86
N MET A 84 -0.91 -16.74 -9.68
CA MET A 84 -0.28 -17.11 -8.41
C MET A 84 -0.99 -18.31 -7.80
N LYS A 85 -0.25 -19.09 -6.99
CA LYS A 85 -0.85 -20.17 -6.20
C LYS A 85 -1.70 -19.59 -5.08
N PRO A 86 -2.95 -20.04 -4.87
CA PRO A 86 -3.73 -19.62 -3.70
C PRO A 86 -3.01 -20.02 -2.41
N TYR A 87 -3.18 -19.22 -1.36
CA TYR A 87 -2.68 -19.56 -0.03
C TYR A 87 -3.49 -20.71 0.55
N THR A 88 -2.79 -21.62 1.23
CA THR A 88 -3.41 -22.83 1.82
C THR A 88 -3.68 -22.68 3.32
N SER A 89 -3.07 -21.70 3.97
CA SER A 89 -3.30 -21.37 5.38
C SER A 89 -2.98 -19.89 5.66
N PHE A 90 -3.47 -19.39 6.79
CA PHE A 90 -3.15 -18.04 7.26
C PHE A 90 -1.65 -17.88 7.60
N GLU A 91 -0.99 -18.94 8.08
CA GLU A 91 0.47 -18.93 8.34
C GLU A 91 1.27 -18.81 7.02
N ASP A 92 0.84 -19.46 5.94
CA ASP A 92 1.50 -19.35 4.63
C ASP A 92 1.43 -17.93 4.06
N MET A 93 0.26 -17.28 4.24
CA MET A 93 0.00 -15.90 3.84
C MET A 93 0.80 -14.87 4.65
N THR A 94 0.74 -14.95 5.97
CA THR A 94 1.33 -13.94 6.89
C THR A 94 2.81 -14.18 7.17
N GLY A 95 3.27 -15.43 7.06
CA GLY A 95 4.63 -15.83 7.43
C GLY A 95 4.88 -15.86 8.93
N GLU A 96 3.84 -15.77 9.75
CA GLU A 96 3.91 -15.78 11.22
C GLU A 96 2.64 -16.44 11.82
N LYS A 97 2.55 -16.53 13.15
CA LYS A 97 1.52 -17.32 13.84
C LYS A 97 0.49 -16.51 14.61
N GLU A 98 0.86 -15.33 15.09
CA GLU A 98 0.03 -14.51 15.96
C GLU A 98 -1.10 -13.84 15.16
N MET A 99 -0.77 -13.14 14.06
CA MET A 99 -1.81 -12.56 13.20
C MET A 99 -2.52 -13.65 12.40
N ALA A 100 -1.83 -14.73 12.01
CA ALA A 100 -2.45 -15.88 11.37
C ALA A 100 -3.61 -16.44 12.21
N ALA A 101 -3.39 -16.69 13.51
CA ALA A 101 -4.43 -17.19 14.40
C ALA A 101 -5.60 -16.21 14.56
N VAL A 102 -5.32 -14.91 14.68
CA VAL A 102 -6.37 -13.88 14.77
C VAL A 102 -7.18 -13.80 13.46
N LEU A 103 -6.52 -13.87 12.30
CA LEU A 103 -7.21 -13.86 11.01
C LEU A 103 -8.02 -15.12 10.78
N GLU A 104 -7.53 -16.28 11.23
CA GLU A 104 -8.25 -17.54 11.20
C GLU A 104 -9.52 -17.50 12.05
N GLU A 105 -9.45 -16.94 13.26
CA GLU A 105 -10.64 -16.74 14.11
C GLU A 105 -11.67 -15.81 13.46
N LEU A 106 -11.21 -14.75 12.77
CA LEU A 106 -12.09 -13.74 12.17
C LEU A 106 -12.72 -14.18 10.85
N TYR A 107 -11.96 -14.84 9.97
CA TYR A 107 -12.41 -15.21 8.63
C TYR A 107 -12.90 -16.66 8.53
N GLY A 108 -12.43 -17.55 9.42
CA GLY A 108 -12.74 -18.98 9.42
C GLY A 108 -12.07 -19.79 8.29
N ASP A 109 -11.89 -19.20 7.12
CA ASP A 109 -11.27 -19.83 5.95
C ASP A 109 -10.33 -18.86 5.23
N VAL A 110 -9.15 -19.35 4.82
CA VAL A 110 -8.16 -18.58 4.05
C VAL A 110 -8.73 -18.15 2.69
N ASP A 111 -9.64 -18.93 2.11
CA ASP A 111 -10.33 -18.59 0.86
C ASP A 111 -11.37 -17.47 1.02
N ALA A 112 -11.70 -17.06 2.25
CA ALA A 112 -12.61 -15.95 2.55
C ALA A 112 -11.89 -14.61 2.76
N VAL A 113 -10.55 -14.58 2.81
CA VAL A 113 -9.78 -13.36 3.10
C VAL A 113 -10.02 -12.29 2.04
N GLU A 114 -10.36 -11.08 2.48
CA GLU A 114 -10.58 -9.93 1.60
C GLU A 114 -9.28 -9.42 0.96
N LEU A 115 -9.34 -8.99 -0.30
CA LEU A 115 -8.16 -8.54 -1.05
C LEU A 115 -7.34 -7.46 -0.32
N TYR A 116 -7.98 -6.36 0.10
CA TYR A 116 -7.25 -5.24 0.72
C TYR A 116 -6.59 -5.63 2.05
N ALA A 117 -7.30 -6.39 2.88
CA ALA A 117 -6.74 -6.90 4.14
C ALA A 117 -5.55 -7.83 3.87
N GLY A 118 -5.74 -8.81 2.97
CA GLY A 118 -4.72 -9.75 2.53
C GLY A 118 -3.44 -9.07 2.06
N LEU A 119 -3.56 -8.08 1.17
CA LEU A 119 -2.42 -7.31 0.65
C LEU A 119 -1.57 -6.61 1.73
N LEU A 120 -2.19 -6.16 2.82
CA LEU A 120 -1.48 -5.45 3.89
C LEU A 120 -0.81 -6.40 4.89
N VAL A 121 -1.41 -7.57 5.15
CA VAL A 121 -0.89 -8.55 6.12
C VAL A 121 -0.01 -9.62 5.49
N GLU A 122 0.01 -9.71 4.17
CA GLU A 122 0.86 -10.63 3.41
C GLU A 122 2.33 -10.49 3.84
N LYS A 123 3.03 -11.62 3.96
CA LYS A 123 4.45 -11.62 4.28
C LYS A 123 5.23 -10.80 3.24
N PRO A 124 6.05 -9.83 3.65
CA PRO A 124 6.91 -9.12 2.72
C PRO A 124 7.89 -10.08 2.03
N ARG A 125 8.26 -9.78 0.78
CA ARG A 125 9.43 -10.44 0.16
C ARG A 125 10.69 -10.09 0.97
N HIS A 126 11.75 -10.91 0.85
CA HIS A 126 13.01 -10.63 1.53
C HIS A 126 13.53 -9.22 1.18
N ASN A 127 13.72 -8.37 2.20
CA ASN A 127 14.06 -6.95 2.09
C ASN A 127 13.10 -6.13 1.18
N GLY A 128 11.87 -6.61 1.00
CA GLY A 128 10.85 -5.96 0.19
C GLY A 128 9.90 -5.08 1.02
N ILE A 129 9.39 -4.02 0.40
CA ILE A 129 8.36 -3.16 0.98
C ILE A 129 6.95 -3.79 0.90
N PHE A 130 6.76 -4.72 -0.05
CA PHE A 130 5.51 -5.39 -0.35
C PHE A 130 5.64 -6.92 -0.28
N GLY A 131 4.50 -7.61 -0.21
CA GLY A 131 4.39 -9.04 -0.47
C GLY A 131 4.33 -9.38 -1.96
N GLU A 132 4.17 -10.67 -2.27
CA GLU A 132 4.11 -11.18 -3.64
C GLU A 132 2.89 -10.65 -4.40
N THR A 133 1.70 -10.74 -3.81
CA THR A 133 0.44 -10.41 -4.47
C THR A 133 0.42 -8.97 -4.94
N MET A 134 0.94 -8.03 -4.13
CA MET A 134 1.00 -6.62 -4.50
C MET A 134 1.85 -6.38 -5.76
N VAL A 135 2.98 -7.09 -5.90
CA VAL A 135 3.89 -6.95 -7.05
C VAL A 135 3.26 -7.54 -8.30
N GLU A 136 2.80 -8.80 -8.22
CA GLU A 136 2.27 -9.53 -9.37
C GLU A 136 0.94 -8.96 -9.88
N MET A 137 0.11 -8.39 -9.00
CA MET A 137 -1.11 -7.68 -9.40
C MET A 137 -0.81 -6.24 -9.84
N GLY A 138 0.02 -5.52 -9.10
CA GLY A 138 0.28 -4.10 -9.33
C GLY A 138 1.08 -3.82 -10.60
N ALA A 139 2.06 -4.67 -10.93
CA ALA A 139 2.96 -4.43 -12.05
C ALA A 139 2.23 -4.42 -13.42
N PRO A 140 1.33 -5.38 -13.76
CA PRO A 140 0.57 -5.33 -15.01
C PRO A 140 -0.30 -4.08 -15.14
N TYR A 141 -0.97 -3.66 -14.06
CA TYR A 141 -1.79 -2.45 -14.07
C TYR A 141 -0.95 -1.18 -14.25
N SER A 142 0.16 -1.08 -13.52
CA SER A 142 1.09 0.05 -13.61
C SER A 142 1.69 0.17 -15.00
N LEU A 143 2.26 -0.93 -15.52
CA LEU A 143 2.87 -0.96 -16.84
C LEU A 143 1.86 -0.63 -17.94
N LYS A 144 0.65 -1.18 -17.85
CA LYS A 144 -0.42 -0.87 -18.81
C LYS A 144 -0.85 0.59 -18.73
N GLY A 145 -0.91 1.18 -17.53
CA GLY A 145 -1.23 2.60 -17.34
C GLY A 145 -0.17 3.53 -17.95
N LEU A 146 1.11 3.20 -17.77
CA LEU A 146 2.23 3.97 -18.32
C LEU A 146 2.31 3.82 -19.85
N MET A 147 2.45 2.59 -20.33
CA MET A 147 2.68 2.30 -21.75
C MET A 147 1.42 2.40 -22.60
N GLY A 148 0.24 2.37 -21.98
CA GLY A 148 -1.03 2.62 -22.65
C GLY A 148 -1.30 4.08 -22.95
N ASN A 149 -0.42 5.00 -22.52
CA ASN A 149 -0.55 6.41 -22.83
C ASN A 149 -0.39 6.65 -24.34
N ALA A 150 -1.25 7.51 -24.90
CA ALA A 150 -1.19 7.88 -26.32
C ALA A 150 0.17 8.44 -26.74
N ILE A 151 0.91 9.11 -25.85
CA ILE A 151 2.26 9.60 -26.16
C ILE A 151 3.23 8.46 -26.49
N CYS A 152 3.00 7.25 -25.98
CA CYS A 152 3.81 6.07 -26.28
C CYS A 152 3.38 5.37 -27.58
N SER A 153 2.37 5.87 -28.29
CA SER A 153 1.91 5.27 -29.55
C SER A 153 2.85 5.62 -30.71
N PRO A 154 2.95 4.78 -31.75
CA PRO A 154 3.77 5.07 -32.94
C PRO A 154 3.39 6.37 -33.65
N GLU A 155 2.14 6.81 -33.53
CA GLU A 155 1.65 8.06 -34.12
C GLU A 155 2.23 9.29 -33.42
N TYR A 156 2.32 9.25 -32.09
CA TYR A 156 2.74 10.39 -31.26
C TYR A 156 4.23 10.37 -30.86
N TRP A 157 4.84 9.18 -30.73
CA TRP A 157 6.22 9.02 -30.28
C TRP A 157 7.24 9.25 -31.41
N LYS A 158 7.31 10.49 -31.89
CA LYS A 158 8.24 10.93 -32.95
C LYS A 158 8.91 12.25 -32.54
N PRO A 159 10.20 12.45 -32.86
CA PRO A 159 10.82 13.77 -32.76
C PRO A 159 10.03 14.80 -33.57
N ARG A 160 9.99 16.04 -33.08
CA ARG A 160 9.49 17.17 -33.88
C ARG A 160 10.42 17.46 -35.05
#